data_AF-A0A4Q1SQI3-F1
#
_entry.id   AF-A0A4Q1SQI3-F1
#
_cell.length_a   1.000
_cell.length_b   1.000
_cell.length_c   1.000
_cell.angle_alpha   90.00
_cell.angle_beta   90.00
_cell.angle_gamma   90.00
#
_symmetry.space_group_name_H-M   'P 1'
#
loop_
_entity.id
_entity.type
_entity.pdbx_description
1 polymer ?
#
loop_
_entity_poly.entity_id
_entity_poly.type
_entity_poly.pdbx_seq_one_letter_code
_entity_poly.pdbx_strand_id
1 'polypeptide(L)'
;MNRMILFIIILSIGLLLVGCSGEKEAGSASSSVATINGEGITEEDVTFYQLINHIQLEMYREADRKRYTGQELEAAMKFWDQRIEESKERNMLLTQIIRLRAVALLAQEKGYSSQQEEVELGIDEAKKAYQSSPVAQELIRNYGEEKFWEQQEIQHQRIVLVKKVQQDILANVKQANPEAAGKELTMLAEKKYEELLVSQVGSLNIQFAKK
;
A
#
# COMPACT_ATOMS: atom_id res chain seq x y z
N MET A 1 -1.05 -12.88 20.20
CA MET A 1 -2.28 -12.11 19.95
C MET A 1 -1.87 -10.73 19.42
N ASN A 2 -1.52 -10.65 18.12
CA ASN A 2 -1.29 -9.41 17.34
C ASN A 2 -0.86 -9.72 15.88
N ARG A 3 -1.35 -10.81 15.29
CA ARG A 3 -1.10 -11.12 13.87
C ARG A 3 -2.01 -10.35 12.91
N MET A 4 -2.90 -9.49 13.44
CA MET A 4 -3.93 -8.80 12.67
C MET A 4 -3.47 -7.44 12.11
N ILE A 5 -2.33 -6.91 12.56
CA ILE A 5 -1.88 -5.56 12.16
C ILE A 5 -1.03 -5.58 10.87
N LEU A 6 -0.46 -6.73 10.50
CA LEU A 6 0.28 -6.87 9.23
C LEU A 6 -0.62 -7.22 8.04
N PHE A 7 -1.93 -7.40 8.25
CA PHE A 7 -2.89 -7.79 7.21
C PHE A 7 -3.71 -6.61 6.63
N ILE A 8 -3.50 -5.37 7.11
CA ILE A 8 -4.27 -4.18 6.70
C ILE A 8 -3.49 -3.32 5.69
N ILE A 9 -2.78 -3.96 4.76
CA ILE A 9 -2.40 -3.36 3.46
C ILE A 9 -2.94 -4.26 2.35
N ILE A 10 -4.07 -4.92 2.57
CA ILE A 10 -4.90 -5.40 1.46
C ILE A 10 -5.90 -4.29 1.22
N LEU A 11 -5.53 -3.45 0.25
CA LEU A 11 -6.32 -2.40 -0.34
C LEU A 11 -7.67 -3.00 -0.80
N SER A 12 -8.72 -2.82 0.00
CA SER A 12 -10.10 -3.06 -0.41
C SER A 12 -10.45 -2.03 -1.48
N ILE A 13 -10.16 -2.34 -2.74
CA ILE A 13 -10.48 -1.48 -3.90
C ILE A 13 -12.00 -1.52 -4.10
N GLY A 14 -12.70 -0.57 -3.49
CA GLY A 14 -13.99 -0.10 -3.96
C GLY A 14 -13.75 0.79 -5.18
N LEU A 15 -14.12 0.29 -6.36
CA LEU A 15 -14.11 1.02 -7.64
C LEU A 15 -15.04 2.24 -7.53
N LEU A 16 -14.49 3.45 -7.45
CA LEU A 16 -15.22 4.67 -7.79
C LEU A 16 -14.40 5.45 -8.82
N LEU A 17 -14.72 5.19 -10.08
CA LEU A 17 -14.32 6.01 -11.21
C LEU A 17 -15.13 7.31 -11.14
N VAL A 18 -14.48 8.43 -10.76
CA VAL A 18 -15.04 9.76 -11.00
C VAL A 18 -14.09 10.53 -11.90
N GLY A 19 -14.66 11.03 -12.99
CA GLY A 19 -13.97 11.53 -14.17
C GLY A 19 -13.27 12.88 -14.00
N CYS A 20 -12.38 13.12 -14.96
CA CYS A 20 -11.51 14.27 -15.09
C CYS A 20 -12.25 15.61 -15.25
N SER A 21 -11.66 16.67 -14.69
CA SER A 21 -11.64 17.99 -15.33
C SER A 21 -10.22 18.54 -15.21
N GLY A 22 -9.69 19.08 -16.30
CA GLY A 22 -8.29 19.46 -16.41
C GLY A 22 -8.10 20.97 -16.52
N GLU A 23 -6.88 21.41 -16.22
CA GLU A 23 -6.25 22.62 -16.74
C GLU A 23 -4.71 22.52 -16.61
N LYS A 24 -4.00 23.16 -17.55
CA LYS A 24 -2.53 23.16 -17.83
C LYS A 24 -1.78 24.08 -16.82
N GLU A 25 -0.46 24.18 -16.64
CA GLU A 25 0.82 24.05 -17.39
C GLU A 25 1.97 23.76 -16.38
N ALA A 26 2.92 22.86 -16.66
CA ALA A 26 4.30 23.03 -17.17
C ALA A 26 5.45 23.09 -16.12
N GLY A 27 6.41 22.14 -16.28
CA GLY A 27 7.84 22.44 -16.09
C GLY A 27 8.62 21.73 -14.98
N SER A 28 9.03 20.47 -15.20
CA SER A 28 10.35 19.92 -14.83
C SER A 28 10.41 18.44 -15.22
N ALA A 29 11.31 18.09 -16.13
CA ALA A 29 11.47 16.73 -16.63
C ALA A 29 12.16 15.82 -15.60
N SER A 30 11.38 15.27 -14.68
CA SER A 30 11.42 13.82 -14.47
C SER A 30 10.21 13.25 -15.21
N SER A 31 10.35 12.12 -15.89
CA SER A 31 9.25 11.45 -16.60
C SER A 31 8.27 10.83 -15.60
N SER A 32 7.64 11.68 -14.79
CA SER A 32 6.62 11.28 -13.82
C SER A 32 5.39 10.81 -14.58
N VAL A 33 4.86 9.67 -14.16
CA VAL A 33 3.67 9.03 -14.75
C VAL A 33 2.38 9.64 -14.20
N ALA A 34 2.47 10.21 -13.01
CA ALA A 34 1.46 11.03 -12.38
C ALA A 34 2.13 11.99 -11.39
N THR A 35 1.39 12.98 -10.92
CA THR A 35 1.82 13.87 -9.82
C THR A 35 0.71 14.00 -8.79
N ILE A 36 1.08 14.27 -7.54
CA ILE A 36 0.18 14.64 -6.45
C ILE A 36 0.71 15.95 -5.86
N ASN A 37 -0.07 17.03 -5.95
CA ASN A 37 0.34 18.37 -5.52
C ASN A 37 1.71 18.80 -6.09
N GLY A 38 2.02 18.37 -7.32
CA GLY A 38 3.30 18.64 -7.98
C GLY A 38 4.44 17.66 -7.65
N GLU A 39 4.30 16.78 -6.64
CA GLU A 39 5.26 15.71 -6.37
C GLU A 39 5.05 14.54 -7.35
N GLY A 40 6.12 14.12 -8.03
CA GLY A 40 6.08 13.06 -9.03
C GLY A 40 5.89 11.66 -8.47
N ILE A 41 5.04 10.88 -9.14
CA ILE A 41 5.06 9.42 -9.13
C ILE A 41 5.81 9.00 -10.40
N THR A 42 6.88 8.24 -10.25
CA THR A 42 7.76 7.81 -11.34
C THR A 42 7.46 6.39 -11.80
N GLU A 43 8.03 5.97 -12.94
CA GLU A 43 8.00 4.54 -13.34
C GLU A 43 8.71 3.64 -12.34
N GLU A 44 9.71 4.17 -11.64
CA GLU A 44 10.43 3.45 -10.60
C GLU A 44 9.54 3.18 -9.39
N ASP A 45 8.70 4.14 -8.97
CA ASP A 45 7.67 3.90 -7.95
C ASP A 45 6.71 2.79 -8.39
N VAL A 46 6.23 2.82 -9.64
CA VAL A 46 5.30 1.80 -10.17
C VAL A 46 5.96 0.41 -10.18
N THR A 47 7.21 0.34 -10.65
CA THR A 47 7.99 -0.90 -10.71
C THR A 47 8.22 -1.47 -9.31
N PHE A 48 8.53 -0.61 -8.34
CA PHE A 48 8.71 -1.03 -6.96
C PHE A 48 7.41 -1.58 -6.35
N TYR A 49 6.27 -0.91 -6.59
CA TYR A 49 4.97 -1.41 -6.13
C TYR A 49 4.58 -2.73 -6.79
N GLN A 50 4.93 -2.92 -8.06
CA GLN A 50 4.74 -4.20 -8.73
C GLN A 50 5.58 -5.29 -8.07
N LEU A 51 6.84 -5.00 -7.73
CA LEU A 51 7.74 -5.94 -7.08
C LEU A 51 7.24 -6.36 -5.70
N ILE A 52 6.86 -5.42 -4.82
CA ILE A 52 6.39 -5.76 -3.47
C ILE A 52 5.13 -6.63 -3.52
N ASN A 53 4.21 -6.35 -4.46
CA ASN A 53 3.02 -7.15 -4.68
C ASN A 53 3.40 -8.56 -5.17
N HIS A 54 4.35 -8.65 -6.11
CA HIS A 54 4.83 -9.92 -6.62
C HIS A 54 5.50 -10.76 -5.52
N ILE A 55 6.37 -10.17 -4.70
CA ILE A 55 7.00 -10.83 -3.55
C ILE A 55 5.92 -11.40 -2.62
N GLN A 56 4.93 -10.59 -2.24
CA GLN A 56 3.87 -11.03 -1.33
C GLN A 56 3.06 -12.20 -1.91
N LEU A 57 2.70 -12.15 -3.18
CA LEU A 57 1.97 -13.22 -3.86
C LEU A 57 2.79 -14.49 -3.98
N GLU A 58 4.08 -14.40 -4.29
CA GLU A 58 4.98 -15.55 -4.34
C GLU A 58 5.23 -16.17 -2.96
N MET A 59 5.30 -15.36 -1.89
CA MET A 59 5.34 -15.88 -0.52
C MET A 59 4.08 -16.67 -0.16
N TYR A 60 2.90 -16.20 -0.54
CA TYR A 60 1.65 -16.95 -0.34
C TYR A 60 1.59 -18.22 -1.18
N ARG A 61 2.02 -18.13 -2.44
CA ARG A 61 2.14 -19.27 -3.34
C ARG A 61 3.10 -20.33 -2.77
N GLU A 62 4.23 -19.91 -2.22
CA GLU A 62 5.20 -20.79 -1.55
C GLU A 62 4.58 -21.48 -0.33
N ALA A 63 3.85 -20.74 0.50
CA ALA A 63 3.16 -21.32 1.66
C ALA A 63 2.11 -22.36 1.23
N ASP A 64 1.36 -22.09 0.16
CA ASP A 64 0.36 -23.02 -0.37
C ASP A 64 0.98 -24.26 -1.01
N ARG A 65 2.13 -24.14 -1.67
CA ARG A 65 2.90 -25.30 -2.16
C ARG A 65 3.31 -26.26 -1.05
N LYS A 66 3.54 -25.74 0.16
CA LYS A 66 3.88 -26.56 1.35
C LYS A 66 2.65 -27.17 2.01
N ARG A 67 1.47 -26.59 1.80
CA ARG A 67 0.21 -26.96 2.48
C ARG A 67 -0.67 -27.90 1.66
N TYR A 68 -0.77 -27.67 0.36
CA TYR A 68 -1.69 -28.39 -0.51
C TYR A 68 -0.97 -29.43 -1.37
N THR A 69 -1.71 -30.45 -1.80
CA THR A 69 -1.22 -31.50 -2.73
C THR A 69 -2.29 -31.84 -3.77
N GLY A 70 -1.92 -32.57 -4.83
CA GLY A 70 -2.88 -33.05 -5.84
C GLY A 70 -3.68 -31.93 -6.51
N GLN A 71 -4.99 -32.14 -6.65
CA GLN A 71 -5.89 -31.19 -7.33
C GLN A 71 -6.03 -29.85 -6.59
N GLU A 72 -5.97 -29.85 -5.25
CA GLU A 72 -6.02 -28.62 -4.46
C GLU A 72 -4.79 -27.75 -4.73
N LEU A 73 -3.61 -28.37 -4.84
CA LEU A 73 -2.39 -27.67 -5.21
C LEU A 73 -2.50 -27.09 -6.61
N GLU A 74 -3.00 -27.86 -7.59
CA GLU A 74 -3.17 -27.38 -8.96
C GLU A 74 -4.11 -26.16 -9.02
N ALA A 75 -5.24 -26.22 -8.31
CA ALA A 75 -6.18 -25.11 -8.22
C ALA A 75 -5.55 -23.87 -7.56
N ALA A 76 -4.82 -24.05 -6.46
CA ALA A 76 -4.11 -22.96 -5.80
C ALA A 76 -3.05 -22.32 -6.72
N MET A 77 -2.29 -23.13 -7.48
CA MET A 77 -1.28 -22.60 -8.39
C MET A 77 -1.90 -21.76 -9.51
N LYS A 78 -3.00 -22.23 -10.11
CA LYS A 78 -3.74 -21.47 -11.12
C LYS A 78 -4.30 -20.16 -10.56
N PHE A 79 -4.83 -20.19 -9.34
CA PHE A 79 -5.30 -18.99 -8.66
C PHE A 79 -4.17 -17.97 -8.49
N TRP A 80 -2.99 -18.39 -8.01
CA TRP A 80 -1.87 -17.48 -7.82
C TRP A 80 -1.30 -16.95 -9.13
N ASP A 81 -1.25 -17.76 -10.19
CA ASP A 81 -0.82 -17.29 -11.53
C ASP A 81 -1.71 -16.15 -12.03
N GLN A 82 -3.03 -16.28 -11.88
CA GLN A 82 -3.97 -15.22 -12.23
C GLN A 82 -3.74 -13.96 -11.38
N ARG A 83 -3.56 -14.10 -10.06
CA ARG A 83 -3.34 -12.96 -9.15
C ARG A 83 -2.04 -12.22 -9.44
N ILE A 84 -0.99 -12.95 -9.81
CA ILE A 84 0.29 -12.36 -10.20
C ILE A 84 0.11 -11.53 -11.46
N GLU A 85 -0.65 -12.00 -12.46
CA GLU A 85 -0.91 -11.21 -13.66
C GLU A 85 -1.73 -9.96 -13.36
N GLU A 86 -2.84 -10.09 -12.62
CA GLU A 86 -3.69 -8.98 -12.21
C GLU A 86 -2.93 -7.91 -11.42
N SER A 87 -1.93 -8.31 -10.62
CA SER A 87 -1.14 -7.38 -9.81
C SER A 87 -0.22 -6.45 -10.60
N LYS A 88 -0.04 -6.71 -11.91
CA LYS A 88 0.76 -5.86 -12.81
C LYS A 88 -0.05 -4.71 -13.41
N GLU A 89 -1.37 -4.68 -13.17
CA GLU A 89 -2.24 -3.65 -13.73
C GLU A 89 -1.84 -2.26 -13.25
N ARG A 90 -1.34 -1.45 -14.19
CA ARG A 90 -0.77 -0.13 -13.90
C ARG A 90 -1.73 0.78 -13.15
N ASN A 91 -3.01 0.76 -13.52
CA ASN A 91 -4.02 1.60 -12.84
C ASN A 91 -4.21 1.17 -11.38
N MET A 92 -4.10 -0.12 -11.08
CA MET A 92 -4.16 -0.61 -9.69
C MET A 92 -2.93 -0.18 -8.90
N LEU A 93 -1.74 -0.28 -9.49
CA LEU A 93 -0.49 0.17 -8.87
C LEU A 93 -0.51 1.67 -8.57
N LEU A 94 -0.91 2.49 -9.55
CA LEU A 94 -1.05 3.94 -9.37
C LEU A 94 -2.07 4.26 -8.28
N THR A 95 -3.20 3.54 -8.25
CA THR A 95 -4.22 3.72 -7.21
C THR A 95 -3.67 3.41 -5.82
N GLN A 96 -2.85 2.35 -5.67
CA GLN A 96 -2.18 2.03 -4.41
C GLN A 96 -1.24 3.13 -3.96
N ILE A 97 -0.38 3.62 -4.87
CA ILE A 97 0.57 4.70 -4.59
C ILE A 97 -0.17 5.97 -4.18
N ILE A 98 -1.20 6.37 -4.94
CA ILE A 98 -1.99 7.58 -4.68
C ILE A 98 -2.67 7.48 -3.32
N ARG A 99 -3.32 6.35 -3.00
CA ARG A 99 -3.99 6.16 -1.70
C ARG A 99 -3.01 6.25 -0.54
N LEU A 100 -1.83 5.63 -0.64
CA LEU A 100 -0.81 5.72 0.42
C LEU A 100 -0.32 7.17 0.59
N ARG A 101 0.07 7.82 -0.50
CA ARG A 101 0.60 9.20 -0.46
C ARG A 101 -0.46 10.19 0.02
N ALA A 102 -1.72 10.05 -0.40
CA ALA A 102 -2.82 10.92 0.01
C ALA A 102 -3.02 10.90 1.53
N VAL A 103 -3.05 9.72 2.14
CA VAL A 103 -3.25 9.60 3.60
C VAL A 103 -1.99 10.02 4.36
N ALA A 104 -0.80 9.77 3.81
CA ALA A 104 0.44 10.28 4.40
C ALA A 104 0.49 11.82 4.42
N LEU A 105 0.07 12.47 3.31
CA LEU A 105 -0.08 13.93 3.25
C LEU A 105 -1.10 14.44 4.27
N LEU A 106 -2.25 13.78 4.40
CA LEU A 106 -3.24 14.12 5.42
C LEU A 106 -2.68 14.01 6.85
N ALA A 107 -1.86 12.99 7.12
CA ALA A 107 -1.20 12.86 8.41
C ALA A 107 -0.30 14.08 8.69
N GLN A 108 0.48 14.51 7.69
CA GLN A 108 1.35 15.67 7.78
C GLN A 108 0.55 16.97 7.96
N GLU A 109 -0.57 17.14 7.25
CA GLU A 109 -1.50 18.28 7.42
C GLU A 109 -2.07 18.35 8.84
N LYS A 110 -2.27 17.20 9.49
CA LYS A 110 -2.67 17.10 10.90
C LYS A 110 -1.52 17.33 11.90
N GLY A 111 -0.31 17.57 11.42
CA GLY A 111 0.88 17.80 12.24
C GLY A 111 1.63 16.53 12.65
N TYR A 112 1.32 15.37 12.06
CA TYR A 112 2.11 14.16 12.31
C TYR A 112 3.40 14.13 11.52
N SER A 113 4.42 13.54 12.13
CA SER A 113 5.66 13.12 11.47
C SER A 113 5.92 11.63 11.74
N SER A 114 6.62 10.98 10.81
CA SER A 114 7.23 9.68 11.06
C SER A 114 8.49 9.88 11.91
N GLN A 115 8.64 9.11 12.97
CA GLN A 115 9.90 9.02 13.72
C GLN A 115 10.78 7.93 13.09
N GLN A 116 12.10 8.13 13.11
CA GLN A 116 13.03 7.19 12.49
C GLN A 116 12.92 5.79 13.11
N GLU A 117 12.73 5.71 14.42
CA GLU A 117 12.60 4.44 15.15
C GLU A 117 11.34 3.67 14.73
N GLU A 118 10.25 4.36 14.39
CA GLU A 118 9.02 3.73 13.89
C GLU A 118 9.22 3.13 12.48
N VAL A 119 10.03 3.81 11.66
CA VAL A 119 10.38 3.37 10.31
C VAL A 119 11.30 2.16 10.38
N GLU A 120 12.37 2.23 11.17
CA GLU A 120 13.32 1.14 11.38
C GLU A 120 12.63 -0.12 11.91
N LEU A 121 11.71 0.02 12.86
CA LEU A 121 10.93 -1.10 13.37
C LEU A 121 10.12 -1.78 12.25
N GLY A 122 9.46 -0.99 11.39
CA GLY A 122 8.73 -1.53 10.25
C GLY A 122 9.63 -2.24 9.23
N ILE A 123 10.80 -1.68 8.95
CA ILE A 123 11.80 -2.30 8.07
C ILE A 123 12.32 -3.61 8.65
N ASP A 124 12.59 -3.67 9.95
CA ASP A 124 13.04 -4.89 10.62
C ASP A 124 11.97 -5.99 10.61
N GLU A 125 10.70 -5.62 10.75
CA GLU A 125 9.57 -6.54 10.57
C GLU A 125 9.50 -7.07 9.13
N ALA A 126 9.66 -6.20 8.13
CA ALA A 126 9.70 -6.59 6.73
C ALA A 126 10.88 -7.52 6.41
N LYS A 127 12.08 -7.21 6.91
CA LYS A 127 13.28 -8.07 6.81
C LYS A 127 13.02 -9.46 7.36
N LYS A 128 12.47 -9.55 8.57
CA LYS A 128 12.13 -10.85 9.20
C LYS A 128 11.12 -11.63 8.37
N ALA A 129 10.11 -10.96 7.82
CA ALA A 129 9.12 -11.60 6.97
C ALA A 129 9.76 -12.17 5.69
N TYR A 130 10.56 -11.39 4.97
CA TYR A 130 11.21 -11.82 3.73
C TYR A 130 12.30 -12.87 3.97
N GLN A 131 13.00 -12.82 5.10
CA GLN A 131 14.02 -13.82 5.45
C GLN A 131 13.43 -15.23 5.57
N SER A 132 12.15 -15.36 5.88
CA SER A 132 11.47 -16.65 5.99
C SER A 132 11.11 -17.30 4.65
N SER A 133 11.31 -16.60 3.53
CA SER A 133 10.92 -17.03 2.19
C SER A 133 12.10 -16.94 1.21
N PRO A 134 12.63 -18.09 0.74
CA PRO A 134 13.67 -18.13 -0.29
C PRO A 134 13.29 -17.38 -1.57
N VAL A 135 12.03 -17.47 -2.01
CA VAL A 135 11.56 -16.77 -3.23
C VAL A 135 11.56 -15.26 -3.03
N ALA A 136 11.15 -14.76 -1.85
CA ALA A 136 11.22 -13.34 -1.54
C ALA A 136 12.66 -12.82 -1.58
N GLN A 137 13.60 -13.55 -0.96
CA GLN A 137 15.01 -13.17 -0.99
C GLN A 137 15.60 -13.15 -2.41
N GLU A 138 15.22 -14.10 -3.26
CA GLU A 138 15.65 -14.14 -4.66
C GLU A 138 15.14 -12.93 -5.45
N LEU A 139 13.86 -12.61 -5.33
CA LEU A 139 13.25 -11.46 -5.98
C LEU A 139 13.89 -10.13 -5.53
N ILE A 140 14.19 -9.98 -4.25
CA ILE A 140 14.88 -8.80 -3.70
C ILE A 140 16.29 -8.69 -4.27
N ARG A 141 17.06 -9.78 -4.29
CA ARG A 141 18.40 -9.79 -4.89
C ARG A 141 18.38 -9.43 -6.37
N ASN A 142 17.42 -9.97 -7.12
CA ASN A 142 17.28 -9.71 -8.56
C ASN A 142 16.91 -8.25 -8.87
N TYR A 143 16.18 -7.58 -7.96
CA TYR A 143 15.87 -6.16 -8.09
C TYR A 143 17.08 -5.25 -7.76
N GLY A 144 17.99 -5.74 -6.93
CA GLY A 144 19.05 -4.95 -6.30
C GLY A 144 18.70 -4.69 -4.84
N GLU A 145 19.39 -5.38 -3.93
CA GLU A 145 19.04 -5.41 -2.51
C GLU A 145 19.15 -4.03 -1.83
N GLU A 146 20.23 -3.29 -2.07
CA GLU A 146 20.41 -1.93 -1.54
C GLU A 146 19.27 -1.01 -1.98
N LYS A 147 19.02 -0.95 -3.29
CA LYS A 147 17.93 -0.19 -3.90
C LYS A 147 16.56 -0.58 -3.35
N PHE A 148 16.31 -1.88 -3.16
CA PHE A 148 15.08 -2.36 -2.55
C PHE A 148 14.87 -1.76 -1.16
N TRP A 149 15.90 -1.82 -0.31
CA TRP A 149 15.80 -1.35 1.07
C TRP A 149 15.69 0.17 1.18
N GLU A 150 16.36 0.93 0.32
CA GLU A 150 16.19 2.38 0.24
C GLU A 150 14.73 2.76 -0.08
N GLN A 151 14.12 2.09 -1.07
CA GLN A 151 12.73 2.35 -1.44
C GLN A 151 11.74 1.85 -0.39
N GLN A 152 12.05 0.74 0.29
CA GLN A 152 11.27 0.27 1.43
C GLN A 152 11.25 1.30 2.55
N GLU A 153 12.37 1.97 2.85
CA GLU A 153 12.43 3.00 3.90
C GLU A 153 11.49 4.17 3.58
N ILE A 154 11.54 4.69 2.36
CA ILE A 154 10.64 5.76 1.88
C ILE A 154 9.18 5.33 1.98
N GLN A 155 8.87 4.09 1.61
CA GLN A 155 7.52 3.55 1.73
C GLN A 155 7.08 3.44 3.21
N HIS A 156 7.97 3.00 4.09
CA HIS A 156 7.67 2.83 5.51
C HIS A 156 7.45 4.16 6.23
N GLN A 157 8.16 5.23 5.88
CA GLN A 157 7.85 6.58 6.36
C GLN A 157 6.38 6.95 6.12
N ARG A 158 5.89 6.70 4.89
CA ARG A 158 4.48 6.93 4.54
C ARG A 158 3.54 5.99 5.29
N ILE A 159 3.89 4.71 5.43
CA ILE A 159 3.08 3.73 6.18
C ILE A 159 2.93 4.15 7.66
N VAL A 160 4.00 4.63 8.30
CA VAL A 160 3.96 5.13 9.69
C VAL A 160 2.96 6.28 9.81
N LEU A 161 2.99 7.24 8.88
CA LEU A 161 2.02 8.34 8.83
C LEU A 161 0.58 7.85 8.66
N VAL A 162 0.35 6.90 7.75
CA VAL A 162 -0.98 6.30 7.56
C VAL A 162 -1.47 5.59 8.83
N LYS A 163 -0.59 4.86 9.54
CA LYS A 163 -0.93 4.20 10.80
C LYS A 163 -1.40 5.21 11.86
N LYS A 164 -0.79 6.40 11.94
CA LYS A 164 -1.23 7.46 12.88
C LYS A 164 -2.64 7.96 12.54
N VAL A 165 -2.95 8.17 11.25
CA VAL A 165 -4.31 8.54 10.82
C VAL A 165 -5.33 7.45 11.16
N GLN A 166 -4.98 6.17 10.97
CA GLN A 166 -5.84 5.04 11.33
C GLN A 166 -6.08 4.97 12.85
N GLN A 167 -5.06 5.23 13.66
CA GLN A 167 -5.17 5.28 15.12
C GLN A 167 -6.12 6.40 15.57
N ASP A 168 -6.03 7.58 14.98
CA ASP A 168 -6.96 8.68 15.26
C ASP A 168 -8.40 8.33 14.93
N ILE A 169 -8.62 7.73 13.75
CA ILE A 169 -9.95 7.29 13.33
C ILE A 169 -10.50 6.30 14.35
N LEU A 170 -9.72 5.31 14.75
CA LEU A 170 -10.13 4.32 15.72
C LEU A 170 -10.47 4.96 17.08
N ALA A 171 -9.64 5.89 17.55
CA ALA A 171 -9.87 6.62 18.80
C ALA A 171 -11.18 7.43 18.74
N ASN A 172 -11.40 8.18 17.65
CA ASN A 172 -12.59 8.98 17.44
C ASN A 172 -13.86 8.13 17.32
N VAL A 173 -13.80 7.00 16.60
CA VAL A 173 -14.93 6.08 16.46
C VAL A 173 -15.27 5.45 17.80
N LYS A 174 -14.26 5.04 18.60
CA LYS A 174 -14.47 4.50 19.94
C LYS A 174 -15.08 5.53 20.89
N GLN A 175 -14.65 6.78 20.82
CA GLN A 175 -15.21 7.87 21.62
C GLN A 175 -16.68 8.17 21.23
N ALA A 176 -16.98 8.17 19.93
CA ALA A 176 -18.33 8.43 19.44
C ALA A 176 -19.29 7.23 19.64
N ASN A 177 -18.76 6.01 19.78
CA ASN A 177 -19.54 4.77 19.91
C ASN A 177 -18.97 3.94 21.08
N PRO A 178 -19.15 4.36 22.34
CA PRO A 178 -18.53 3.72 23.50
C PRO A 178 -18.96 2.25 23.71
N GLU A 179 -20.14 1.89 23.22
CA GLU A 179 -20.69 0.52 23.28
C GLU A 179 -20.18 -0.40 22.17
N ALA A 180 -19.61 0.17 21.09
CA ALA A 180 -19.11 -0.62 19.98
C ALA A 180 -17.80 -1.32 20.36
N ALA A 181 -17.71 -2.62 20.10
CA ALA A 181 -16.54 -3.42 20.42
C ALA A 181 -16.21 -4.44 19.34
N GLY A 182 -14.96 -4.92 19.34
CA GLY A 182 -14.50 -5.95 18.43
C GLY A 182 -14.75 -5.61 16.96
N LYS A 183 -15.46 -6.51 16.25
CA LYS A 183 -15.70 -6.40 14.81
C LYS A 183 -16.50 -5.16 14.41
N GLU A 184 -17.48 -4.75 15.22
CA GLU A 184 -18.30 -3.59 14.93
C GLU A 184 -17.45 -2.32 14.93
N LEU A 185 -16.61 -2.15 15.96
CA LEU A 185 -15.69 -1.02 16.06
C LEU A 185 -14.73 -0.98 14.86
N THR A 186 -14.19 -2.13 14.46
CA THR A 186 -13.31 -2.23 13.27
C THR A 186 -14.04 -1.81 12.00
N MET A 187 -15.25 -2.32 11.76
CA MET A 187 -16.04 -1.97 10.57
C MET A 187 -16.37 -0.47 10.52
N LEU A 188 -16.72 0.14 11.66
CA LEU A 188 -16.97 1.58 11.73
C LEU A 188 -15.70 2.39 11.45
N ALA A 189 -14.57 1.97 11.99
CA ALA A 189 -13.27 2.60 11.73
C ALA A 189 -12.86 2.48 10.25
N GLU A 190 -13.03 1.32 9.63
CA GLU A 190 -12.76 1.10 8.20
C GLU A 190 -13.64 1.99 7.32
N LYS A 191 -14.94 2.08 7.62
CA LYS A 191 -15.85 2.97 6.90
C LYS A 191 -15.38 4.43 7.00
N LYS A 192 -15.01 4.89 8.20
CA LYS A 192 -14.50 6.25 8.40
C LYS A 192 -13.17 6.50 7.71
N TYR A 193 -12.30 5.49 7.64
CA TYR A 193 -11.06 5.56 6.90
C TYR A 193 -11.31 5.75 5.40
N GLU A 194 -12.20 4.97 4.79
CA GLU A 194 -12.50 5.11 3.36
C GLU A 194 -13.19 6.44 3.04
N GLU A 195 -14.13 6.90 3.88
CA GLU A 195 -14.74 8.24 3.74
C GLU A 195 -13.67 9.35 3.75
N LEU A 196 -12.73 9.29 4.70
CA LEU A 196 -11.65 10.25 4.83
C LEU A 196 -10.70 10.21 3.64
N LEU A 197 -10.33 9.01 3.18
CA LEU A 197 -9.46 8.82 2.05
C LEU A 197 -10.07 9.35 0.75
N VAL A 198 -11.36 9.09 0.49
CA VAL A 198 -12.06 9.64 -0.67
C VAL A 198 -12.07 11.16 -0.61
N SER A 199 -12.36 11.73 0.56
CA SER A 199 -12.32 13.18 0.77
C SER A 199 -10.92 13.76 0.50
N GLN A 200 -9.87 13.08 0.98
CA GLN A 200 -8.50 13.54 0.79
C GLN A 200 -8.06 13.41 -0.66
N VAL A 201 -8.34 12.30 -1.33
CA VAL A 201 -8.02 12.16 -2.76
C VAL A 201 -8.71 13.25 -3.58
N GLY A 202 -9.94 13.61 -3.23
CA GLY A 202 -10.68 14.69 -3.89
C GLY A 202 -10.14 16.11 -3.63
N SER A 203 -9.35 16.32 -2.57
CA SER A 203 -8.74 17.63 -2.27
C SER A 203 -7.37 17.83 -2.93
N LEU A 204 -6.74 16.76 -3.41
CA LEU A 204 -5.40 16.78 -3.99
C LEU A 204 -5.43 17.14 -5.48
N ASN A 205 -4.42 17.90 -5.93
CA ASN A 205 -4.19 18.11 -7.36
C ASN A 205 -3.44 16.90 -7.94
N ILE A 206 -4.20 15.95 -8.47
CA ILE A 206 -3.65 14.73 -9.08
C ILE A 206 -3.69 14.87 -10.59
N GLN A 207 -2.52 14.78 -11.23
CA GLN A 207 -2.38 14.86 -12.68
C GLN A 207 -1.74 13.59 -13.21
N PHE A 208 -2.25 13.05 -14.31
CA PHE A 208 -1.67 11.90 -14.99
C PHE A 208 -0.91 12.36 -16.24
N ALA A 209 0.25 11.77 -16.50
CA ALA A 209 0.97 12.05 -17.75
C ALA A 209 0.10 11.68 -18.94
N LYS A 210 0.04 12.57 -19.94
CA LYS A 210 -0.61 12.26 -21.21
C LYS A 210 0.21 11.20 -21.93
N LYS A 211 -0.45 10.12 -22.35
CA LYS A 211 0.12 9.14 -23.28
C LYS A 211 0.37 9.78 -24.63
#